data_AF-A0AAU3NFF6-F1
#
_entry.id   AF-A0AAU3NFF6-F1
#
_cell.length_a   1.000
_cell.length_b   1.000
_cell.length_c   1.000
_cell.angle_alpha   90.00
_cell.angle_beta   90.00
_cell.angle_gamma   90.00
#
_symmetry.space_group_name_H-M   'P 1'
#
loop_
_entity.id
_entity.type
_entity.pdbx_description
1 polymer ?
#
loop_
_entity_poly.entity_id
_entity_poly.type
_entity_poly.pdbx_seq_one_letter_code
_entity_poly.pdbx_strand_id
1 'polypeptide(L)' 'MTQTLHWQKSTFSDGGDGNTCLELATTTPATIHLRESEEPATHLTTTPTPLSHLLHHIKTGGLGTPLA' A
#
# COMPACT_ATOMS: atom_id res chain seq x y z
N MET A 1 -22.13 -3.65 8.88
CA MET A 1 -21.77 -2.23 9.12
C MET A 1 -20.39 -2.01 8.53
N THR A 2 -20.25 -1.11 7.56
CA THR A 2 -18.97 -0.80 6.91
C THR A 2 -18.13 0.04 7.85
N GLN A 3 -16.96 -0.45 8.25
CA GLN A 3 -16.00 0.36 8.99
C GLN A 3 -15.48 1.48 8.08
N THR A 4 -15.65 2.73 8.51
CA THR A 4 -15.08 3.88 7.78
C THR A 4 -13.56 3.83 7.92
N LEU A 5 -12.88 3.62 6.80
CA LEU A 5 -11.42 3.63 6.73
C LEU A 5 -10.91 5.07 6.62
N HIS A 6 -9.98 5.45 7.49
CA HIS A 6 -9.28 6.73 7.43
C HIS A 6 -8.03 6.58 6.56
N TRP A 7 -8.14 6.96 5.29
CA TRP A 7 -7.07 6.86 4.31
C TRP A 7 -6.06 8.00 4.44
N GLN A 8 -4.78 7.65 4.42
CA GLN A 8 -3.65 8.58 4.43
C GLN A 8 -2.83 8.42 3.15
N LYS A 9 -2.76 9.48 2.35
CA LYS A 9 -1.93 9.56 1.14
C LYS A 9 -0.45 9.67 1.50
N SER A 10 0.42 8.95 0.80
CA SER A 10 1.88 9.05 0.97
C SER A 10 2.40 10.45 0.58
N THR A 11 3.34 10.98 1.36
CA THR A 11 4.03 12.26 1.07
C THR A 11 4.98 12.18 -0.13
N PHE A 12 5.34 10.97 -0.56
CA PHE A 12 6.12 10.74 -1.78
C PHE A 12 5.25 10.77 -3.05
N SER A 13 3.93 10.84 -2.90
CA SER A 13 2.96 10.91 -4.00
C SER A 13 2.61 12.36 -4.38
N ASP A 14 3.47 13.32 -4.02
CA ASP A 14 3.33 14.75 -4.30
C ASP A 14 4.53 15.17 -5.17
N GLY A 15 4.34 15.25 -6.50
CA GLY A 15 5.43 15.70 -7.41
C GLY A 15 5.55 15.06 -8.79
N GLY A 16 4.60 14.25 -9.26
CA GLY A 16 4.62 13.69 -10.62
C GLY A 16 3.37 14.04 -11.43
N ASP A 17 3.50 14.16 -12.76
CA ASP A 17 2.37 14.15 -13.71
C ASP A 17 1.74 12.74 -13.70
N GLY A 18 0.85 12.47 -12.75
CA GLY A 18 0.17 11.18 -12.65
C GLY A 18 -0.49 10.97 -11.29
N ASN A 19 -1.79 10.67 -11.29
CA ASN A 19 -2.63 10.43 -10.11
C ASN A 19 -2.41 9.06 -9.44
N THR A 20 -1.22 8.48 -9.61
CA THR A 20 -0.86 7.13 -9.13
C THR A 20 -0.38 7.18 -7.68
N CYS A 21 -1.26 7.69 -6.82
CA CYS A 21 -0.95 7.93 -5.42
C CYS A 21 -1.30 6.70 -4.58
N LEU A 22 -0.33 6.18 -3.83
CA LEU A 22 -0.60 5.16 -2.82
C LEU A 22 -1.20 5.77 -1.55
N GLU A 23 -2.25 5.13 -1.04
CA GLU A 23 -2.93 5.45 0.22
C GLU A 23 -2.96 4.24 1.16
N LEU A 24 -2.87 4.49 2.47
CA LEU A 24 -2.95 3.47 3.50
C LEU A 24 -4.03 3.79 4.53
N ALA A 25 -4.67 2.76 5.07
CA ALA A 25 -5.53 2.87 6.24
C ALA A 25 -5.25 1.71 7.20
N THR A 26 -5.47 1.94 8.50
CA THR A 26 -5.30 0.89 9.53
C THR A 26 -6.58 0.67 10.30
N THR A 27 -6.90 -0.58 10.61
CA THR A 27 -7.99 -0.95 11.54
C THR A 27 -7.47 -1.78 12.69
N THR A 28 -8.17 -1.72 13.82
CA THR A 28 -7.81 -2.47 15.02
C THR A 28 -8.15 -3.95 14.85
N PRO A 29 -7.34 -4.89 15.39
CA PRO A 29 -6.13 -4.64 16.18
C PRO A 29 -4.86 -4.35 15.36
N ALA A 30 -4.75 -4.83 14.11
CA ALA A 30 -3.53 -4.68 13.32
C ALA A 30 -3.73 -5.02 11.83
N THR A 31 -4.79 -4.50 11.21
CA THR A 31 -5.02 -4.70 9.76
C THR A 31 -4.58 -3.45 9.02
N ILE A 32 -3.88 -3.64 7.90
CA ILE A 32 -3.44 -2.57 7.01
C ILE A 32 -4.15 -2.75 5.68
N HIS A 33 -4.73 -1.67 5.18
CA HIS A 33 -5.32 -1.59 3.86
C HIS A 33 -4.45 -0.69 2.99
N LEU A 34 -4.18 -1.12 1.76
CA LEU A 34 -3.41 -0.38 0.76
C LEU A 34 -4.25 -0.25 -0.51
N ARG A 35 -4.25 0.93 -1.13
CA ARG A 35 -4.91 1.14 -2.42
C ARG A 35 -4.18 2.20 -3.23
N GLU A 36 -4.49 2.23 -4.51
CA GLU A 36 -4.17 3.35 -5.39
C GLU A 36 -5.34 4.33 -5.43
N SER A 37 -5.04 5.62 -5.48
CA SER A 37 -6.07 6.66 -5.52
C SER A 37 -6.90 6.65 -6.80
N GLU A 38 -6.35 6.17 -7.92
CA GLU A 38 -7.05 6.04 -9.20
C GLU A 38 -7.96 4.80 -9.27
N GLU A 39 -7.68 3.76 -8.47
CA GLU A 39 -8.51 2.56 -8.35
C GLU A 39 -8.98 2.32 -6.90
N PRO A 40 -9.77 3.25 -6.31
CA PRO A 40 -10.05 3.23 -4.87
C PRO A 40 -10.95 2.07 -4.41
N ALA A 41 -11.58 1.36 -5.36
CA ALA A 41 -12.40 0.17 -5.11
C ALA A 41 -11.55 -1.10 -4.92
N THR A 42 -10.34 -1.13 -5.47
CA THR A 42 -9.42 -2.26 -5.35
C THR A 42 -8.42 -1.96 -4.24
N HIS A 43 -8.47 -2.75 -3.17
CA HIS A 43 -7.53 -2.60 -2.07
C HIS A 43 -6.96 -3.93 -1.60
N LEU A 44 -5.68 -3.91 -1.26
CA LEU A 44 -5.01 -5.03 -0.64
C LEU A 44 -5.19 -4.92 0.87
N THR A 45 -5.42 -6.06 1.52
CA THR A 45 -5.50 -6.16 2.98
C THR A 45 -4.37 -7.06 3.46
N THR A 46 -3.65 -6.60 4.48
CA THR A 46 -2.49 -7.31 5.04
C THR A 46 -2.36 -7.00 6.53
N THR A 47 -1.33 -7.53 7.17
CA THR A 47 -0.96 -7.24 8.56
C THR A 47 0.49 -6.73 8.63
N PRO A 48 0.93 -6.12 9.75
CA PRO A 48 2.27 -5.55 9.86
C PRO A 48 3.42 -6.51 9.52
N THR A 49 3.32 -7.78 9.94
CA THR A 49 4.39 -8.79 9.71
C THR A 49 4.59 -9.14 8.23
N PRO A 50 3.58 -9.62 7.47
CA PRO A 50 3.75 -9.89 6.05
C PRO A 50 4.13 -8.63 5.25
N LEU A 51 3.61 -7.45 5.62
CA LEU A 51 4.01 -6.20 4.97
C LEU A 51 5.48 -5.86 5.22
N SER A 52 5.98 -6.02 6.46
CA SER A 52 7.39 -5.76 6.77
C SER A 52 8.32 -6.72 6.05
N HIS A 53 7.94 -8.00 5.95
CA HIS A 53 8.67 -9.00 5.17
C HIS A 53 8.72 -8.65 3.68
N LEU A 54 7.59 -8.24 3.10
CA LEU A 54 7.53 -7.81 1.71
C LEU A 54 8.44 -6.60 1.47
N LEU A 55 8.32 -5.55 2.29
CA LEU A 55 9.14 -4.35 2.16
C LEU A 55 10.63 -4.65 2.33
N HIS A 56 10.99 -5.54 3.26
CA HIS A 56 12.36 -5.99 3.43
C HIS A 56 12.86 -6.71 2.17
N HIS A 57 12.08 -7.66 1.66
CA HIS A 57 12.41 -8.41 0.44
C HIS A 57 12.60 -7.49 -0.78
N ILE A 58 11.73 -6.48 -0.95
CA ILE A 58 11.87 -5.46 -2.00
C ILE A 58 13.18 -4.69 -1.83
N LYS A 59 13.48 -4.20 -0.62
CA LYS A 59 14.69 -3.43 -0.33
C LYS A 59 15.97 -4.23 -0.55
N THR A 60 15.94 -5.55 -0.38
CA THR A 60 17.06 -6.44 -0.67
C THR A 60 17.14 -6.88 -2.14
N GLY A 61 16.32 -6.32 -3.04
CA GLY A 61 16.32 -6.63 -4.46
C GLY A 61 15.66 -7.98 -4.82
N GLY A 62 14.86 -8.53 -3.90
CA GLY A 62 14.30 -9.88 -4.01
C GLY A 62 13.21 -10.06 -5.06
N LEU A 63 12.56 -8.98 -5.50
CA LEU A 63 11.56 -9.05 -6.58
C LEU A 63 12.16 -9.41 -7.95
N GLY A 64 13.49 -9.42 -8.07
CA GLY A 64 14.20 -9.73 -9.31
C GLY A 64 13.94 -8.72 -10.42
N THR A 65 14.79 -8.73 -11.43
CA THR A 65 14.46 -8.16 -12.73
C THR A 65 13.37 -9.03 -13.34
N PRO A 66 12.28 -8.47 -13.93
CA PRO A 66 11.34 -9.29 -14.67
C PRO A 66 12.12 -10.11 -15.70
N LEU A 67 11.91 -11.43 -15.71
CA LEU A 67 12.44 -12.30 -16.77
C LEU A 67 11.91 -11.75 -18.10
N ALA A 68 12.83 -11.30 -18.95
CA ALA A 68 12.55 -10.81 -20.29
C ALA A 68 11.85 -11.86 -21.16
#